data_AF-A0A850KE25-F1
#
_entry.id   AF-A0A850KE25-F1
#
_cell.length_a   1.000
_cell.length_b   1.000
_cell.length_c   1.000
_cell.angle_alpha   90.00
_cell.angle_beta   90.00
_cell.angle_gamma   90.00
#
_symmetry.space_group_name_H-M   'P 1'
#
loop_
_entity.id
_entity.type
_entity.pdbx_description
1 polymer ?
#
loop_
_entity_poly.entity_id
_entity_poly.type
_entity_poly.pdbx_seq_one_letter_code
_entity_poly.pdbx_strand_id
1 'polypeptide(L)' 'MINTFEHFHIFLEKIKRDGNIAIIKMDGLRKEKCITCLVSYPQSPESALRIESDSLEEVVKDLSAAYEKNVVSDE' A
#
# COMPACT_ATOMS: atom_id res chain seq x y z
N MET A 1 13.00 -16.74 3.65
CA MET A 1 13.08 -15.27 3.46
C MET A 1 12.05 -14.97 2.39
N ILE A 2 10.95 -14.28 2.73
CA ILE A 2 9.87 -13.99 1.78
C ILE A 2 10.36 -12.89 0.85
N ASN A 3 10.26 -13.08 -0.47
CA ASN A 3 10.67 -12.06 -1.45
C ASN A 3 9.62 -10.93 -1.49
N THR A 4 10.03 -9.69 -1.77
CA THR A 4 9.16 -8.50 -1.90
C THR A 4 7.89 -8.76 -2.72
N PHE A 5 7.98 -9.54 -3.80
CA PHE A 5 6.82 -9.93 -4.61
C PHE A 5 5.82 -10.80 -3.85
N GLU A 6 6.29 -11.74 -3.04
CA GLU A 6 5.43 -12.58 -2.20
C GLU A 6 4.75 -11.75 -1.11
N HIS A 7 5.46 -10.81 -0.47
CA HIS A 7 4.85 -9.86 0.47
C HIS A 7 3.76 -9.02 -0.19
N PHE A 8 4.01 -8.52 -1.39
CA PHE A 8 3.02 -7.74 -2.12
C PHE A 8 1.81 -8.59 -2.49
N HIS A 9 2.03 -9.84 -2.90
CA HIS A 9 0.94 -10.77 -3.21
C HIS A 9 0.07 -11.08 -1.98
N ILE A 10 0.68 -11.34 -0.82
CA ILE A 10 -0.03 -11.57 0.45
C ILE A 10 -0.89 -10.35 0.82
N PHE A 11 -0.34 -9.14 0.65
CA PHE A 11 -1.08 -7.90 0.88
C PHE A 11 -2.31 -7.76 -0.03
N LEU A 12 -2.14 -8.03 -1.34
CA LEU A 12 -3.26 -7.97 -2.30
C LEU A 12 -4.34 -9.03 -2.01
N GLU A 13 -3.95 -10.25 -1.64
CA GLU A 13 -4.92 -11.29 -1.25
C GLU A 13 -5.65 -10.93 0.05
N LYS A 14 -5.00 -10.21 0.99
CA LYS A 14 -5.68 -9.70 2.18
C LYS A 14 -6.77 -8.67 1.82
N ILE A 15 -6.43 -7.66 1.02
CA ILE A 15 -7.42 -6.66 0.54
C ILE A 15 -8.64 -7.34 -0.10
N LYS A 16 -8.38 -8.31 -0.97
CA LYS A 16 -9.40 -9.09 -1.66
C LYS A 16 -10.28 -9.90 -0.71
N ARG A 17 -9.68 -10.60 0.26
CA ARG A 17 -10.40 -11.40 1.27
C ARG A 17 -11.30 -10.52 2.14
N ASP A 18 -10.81 -9.35 2.51
CA ASP A 18 -11.53 -8.41 3.35
C ASP A 18 -12.64 -7.65 2.57
N GLY A 19 -12.74 -7.86 1.25
CA GLY A 19 -13.75 -7.24 0.39
C GLY A 19 -13.50 -5.76 0.09
N ASN A 20 -12.29 -5.28 0.37
CA ASN A 20 -11.93 -3.88 0.26
C ASN A 20 -11.49 -3.50 -1.16
N ILE A 21 -11.69 -2.23 -1.51
CA ILE A 21 -11.18 -1.64 -2.75
C ILE A 21 -9.94 -0.82 -2.40
N ALA A 22 -8.83 -1.08 -3.08
CA ALA A 22 -7.61 -0.28 -2.98
C ALA A 22 -7.22 0.23 -4.38
N ILE A 23 -7.01 1.53 -4.51
CA ILE A 23 -6.46 2.13 -5.73
C ILE A 23 -4.98 2.33 -5.51
N ILE A 24 -4.12 1.58 -6.20
CA ILE A 24 -2.66 1.66 -6.06
C ILE A 24 -2.08 2.28 -7.33
N LYS A 25 -1.55 3.50 -7.24
CA LYS A 25 -0.87 4.17 -8.36
C LYS A 25 0.61 4.32 -8.06
N MET A 26 1.44 3.64 -8.84
CA MET A 26 2.90 3.83 -8.84
C MET A 26 3.26 4.90 -9.87
N ASP A 27 3.42 6.15 -9.44
CA ASP A 27 3.95 7.21 -10.30
C ASP A 27 5.46 6.98 -10.44
N GLY A 28 5.89 6.64 -11.65
CA GLY A 28 7.30 6.36 -11.96
C GLY A 28 8.20 7.56 -11.67
N LEU A 29 9.43 7.24 -11.23
CA LEU A 29 10.62 8.10 -11.10
C LEU A 29 10.33 9.60 -11.13
N ARG A 30 10.05 10.20 -9.97
CA ARG A 30 10.18 11.65 -9.80
C ARG A 30 11.66 11.97 -9.62
N LYS A 31 12.10 13.15 -10.07
CA LYS A 31 13.52 13.56 -10.15
C LYS A 31 14.36 13.40 -8.88
N GLU A 32 13.75 13.14 -7.72
CA GLU A 32 14.41 13.06 -6.40
C GLU A 32 14.09 11.78 -5.59
N LYS A 33 13.12 10.95 -6.01
CA LYS A 33 12.79 9.68 -5.34
C LYS A 33 12.32 8.62 -6.34
N CYS A 34 12.80 7.39 -6.18
CA CYS A 34 12.63 6.35 -7.20
C CYS A 34 11.19 5.83 -7.34
N ILE A 35 10.42 5.75 -6.24
CA ILE A 35 9.08 5.15 -6.24
C ILE A 35 8.11 5.99 -5.41
N THR A 36 7.04 6.46 -6.05
CA THR A 36 5.90 7.09 -5.36
C THR A 36 4.67 6.21 -5.52
N CYS A 37 4.05 5.81 -4.42
CA CYS A 37 2.80 5.07 -4.40
C CYS A 37 1.69 5.91 -3.78
N LEU A 38 0.57 6.03 -4.48
CA LEU A 38 -0.67 6.62 -3.95
C LEU A 38 -1.67 5.51 -3.70
N VAL A 39 -2.20 5.46 -2.48
CA VAL A 39 -3.21 4.49 -2.10
C VAL A 39 -4.44 5.14 -1.51
N SER A 40 -5.59 4.80 -2.06
CA SER A 40 -6.89 5.21 -1.55
C SER A 40 -7.70 3.97 -1.21
N TYR A 41 -8.28 3.98 -0.02
CA TYR A 41 -9.26 3.01 0.44
C TYR A 41 -10.58 3.78 0.56
N PRO A 42 -11.54 3.62 -0.36
CA PRO A 42 -12.78 4.42 -0.38
C PRO A 42 -13.63 4.31 0.90
N GLN A 43 -13.41 3.26 1.69
CA GLN A 43 -14.08 3.04 2.97
C GLN A 43 -13.31 3.62 4.17
N SER A 44 -12.07 4.07 3.99
CA SER A 44 -11.28 4.73 5.03
C SER A 44 -11.66 6.21 5.14
N PRO A 45 -11.75 6.77 6.35
CA PRO A 45 -11.96 8.21 6.55
C PRO A 45 -10.78 9.05 5.99
N GLU A 46 -9.59 8.48 5.86
CA GLU A 46 -8.47 9.10 5.15
C GLU A 46 -8.55 8.80 3.65
N SER A 47 -8.89 9.82 2.86
CA SER A 47 -9.23 9.69 1.44
C SER A 47 -8.10 9.21 0.52
N ALA A 48 -6.83 9.44 0.89
CA ALA A 48 -5.67 8.94 0.15
C ALA A 48 -4.37 9.09 0.95
N LEU A 49 -3.57 8.04 1.00
CA LEU A 49 -2.23 8.01 1.56
C LEU A 49 -1.17 8.04 0.45
N ARG A 50 -0.11 8.82 0.65
CA ARG A 50 1.05 8.88 -0.26
C ARG A 50 2.27 8.28 0.43
N ILE A 51 2.91 7.33 -0.23
CA ILE A 51 4.13 6.65 0.23
C ILE A 51 5.23 6.92 -0.78
N GLU A 52 6.42 7.24 -0.29
CA GLU A 52 7.59 7.52 -1.12
C GLU A 52 8.82 6.85 -0.54
N SER A 53 9.45 5.99 -1.33
CA SER A 53 10.72 5.35 -0.96
C SER A 53 11.57 5.08 -2.20
N ASP A 54 12.86 4.86 -1.97
CA ASP A 54 13.80 4.42 -2.99
C ASP A 54 13.79 2.89 -3.18
N SER A 55 13.08 2.15 -2.33
CA SER A 55 12.96 0.70 -2.37
C SER A 55 11.51 0.24 -2.52
N LEU A 56 11.27 -0.68 -3.45
CA LEU A 56 9.96 -1.31 -3.61
C LEU A 56 9.56 -2.08 -2.33
N GLU A 57 10.54 -2.66 -1.64
CA GLU A 57 10.28 -3.43 -0.41
C GLU A 57 9.72 -2.54 0.71
N GLU A 58 10.28 -1.35 0.86
CA GLU A 58 9.80 -0.37 1.85
C GLU A 58 8.40 0.13 1.49
N VAL A 59 8.16 0.43 0.20
CA VAL A 59 6.81 0.79 -0.26
C VAL A 59 5.79 -0.29 0.10
N VAL A 60 6.09 -1.57 -0.13
CA VAL A 60 5.16 -2.68 0.17
C VAL A 60 4.94 -2.84 1.69
N LYS A 61 5.97 -2.64 2.51
CA LYS A 61 5.84 -2.67 3.97
C LYS A 61 4.95 -1.52 4.47
N ASP A 62 5.20 -0.31 4.01
CA ASP A 62 4.44 0.88 4.41
C ASP A 62 2.98 0.80 3.94
N LEU A 63 2.74 0.24 2.75
CA LEU A 63 1.40 -0.03 2.23
C LEU A 63 0.61 -0.97 3.15
N SER A 64 1.24 -2.07 3.53
CA SER A 64 0.62 -3.06 4.41
C SER A 64 0.31 -2.47 5.78
N ALA A 65 1.26 -1.72 6.37
CA ALA A 65 1.07 -1.08 7.66
C ALA A 65 -0.04 -0.02 7.64
N ALA A 66 -0.10 0.78 6.57
CA ALA A 66 -1.15 1.79 6.41
C ALA A 66 -2.54 1.17 6.27
N TYR A 67 -2.65 0.01 5.62
CA TYR A 67 -3.92 -0.72 5.52
C TYR A 67 -4.43 -1.20 6.88
N GLU A 68 -3.58 -1.85 7.70
CA GLU A 68 -3.97 -2.30 9.05
C GLU A 68 -4.46 -1.12 9.90
N LYS A 69 -3.74 0.00 9.86
CA LYS A 69 -4.05 1.18 10.66
C LYS A 69 -5.35 1.87 10.25
N ASN A 70 -5.67 1.92 8.96
CA ASN A 70 -6.76 2.76 8.46
C ASN A 70 -8.02 1.99 8.06
N VAL A 71 -7.93 0.67 7.92
CA VAL A 71 -9.05 -0.17 7.44
C VAL A 71 -9.41 -1.27 8.44
N VAL A 72 -8.45 -1.79 9.21
CA VAL A 72 -8.70 -2.86 10.20
C VAL A 72 -8.96 -2.30 11.60
N SER A 73 -8.62 -1.03 11.86
CA SER A 73 -8.71 -0.41 13.20
C SER A 73 -10.10 0.07 13.60
N ASP A 74 -11.17 -0.36 12.90
CA ASP A 74 -12.58 -0.09 13.24
C ASP A 74 -13.18 -1.15 14.20
N GLU A 75 -12.35 -1.77 15.05
CA GLU A 75 -12.77 -2.59 16.21
C GLU A 75 -12.38 -1.94 17.55
#